data_AF-A0A238J142-F1
#
_entry.id   AF-A0A238J142-F1
#
_cell.length_a   1.000
_cell.length_b   1.000
_cell.length_c   1.000
_cell.angle_alpha   90.00
_cell.angle_beta   90.00
_cell.angle_gamma   90.00
#
_symmetry.space_group_name_H-M   'P 1'
#
loop_
_entity.id
_entity.type
_entity.pdbx_description
1 polymer ?
#
loop_
_entity_poly.entity_id
_entity_poly.type
_entity_poly.pdbx_seq_one_letter_code
_entity_poly.pdbx_strand_id
1 'polypeptide(L)'
;MAYNGWKNKETWLVNLWLGDVLTMYEEEGVPVNEDNIEELVENILETELSTLESGFVRDILNCSLGEIDYRELAQHYEQEAA
;
A
#
# COMPACT_ATOMS: atom_id res chain seq x y z
N MET A 1 -2.51 11.44 18.13
CA MET A 1 -1.92 11.65 16.80
C MET A 1 -2.18 10.37 16.03
N ALA A 2 -2.98 10.43 14.98
CA ALA A 2 -3.38 9.23 14.25
C ALA A 2 -2.17 8.74 13.43
N TYR A 3 -1.81 7.47 13.64
CA TYR A 3 -0.94 6.63 12.80
C TYR A 3 0.26 7.34 12.15
N ASN A 4 1.04 8.10 12.93
CA ASN A 4 2.22 8.86 12.46
C ASN A 4 1.94 9.89 11.35
N GLY A 5 0.76 10.53 11.36
CA GLY A 5 0.38 11.56 10.40
C GLY A 5 -0.53 11.07 9.28
N TRP A 6 -0.71 9.76 9.16
CA TRP A 6 -1.59 9.12 8.18
C TRP A 6 -3.03 9.05 8.67
N LYS A 7 -3.99 9.05 7.72
CA LYS A 7 -5.42 9.00 7.99
C LYS A 7 -5.85 7.77 8.78
N ASN A 8 -5.31 6.61 8.46
CA ASN A 8 -5.61 5.35 9.14
C ASN A 8 -4.37 4.46 9.30
N LYS A 9 -4.54 3.32 9.97
CA LYS A 9 -3.43 2.42 10.30
C LYS A 9 -2.94 1.66 9.07
N GLU A 10 -3.87 1.24 8.23
CA GLU A 10 -3.68 0.43 7.05
C GLU A 10 -2.82 1.18 6.03
N THR A 11 -3.16 2.45 5.75
CA THR A 11 -2.35 3.35 4.92
C THR A 11 -0.95 3.55 5.49
N TRP A 12 -0.83 3.81 6.80
CA TRP A 12 0.48 3.94 7.44
C TRP A 12 1.33 2.67 7.32
N LEU A 13 0.74 1.49 7.44
CA LEU A 13 1.46 0.22 7.31
C LEU A 13 1.98 0.02 5.89
N VAL A 14 1.22 0.40 4.86
CA VAL A 14 1.72 0.35 3.48
C VAL A 14 2.97 1.21 3.34
N ASN A 15 2.93 2.47 3.79
CA ASN A 15 4.11 3.34 3.76
C ASN A 15 5.28 2.79 4.59
N LEU A 16 5.01 2.22 5.78
CA LEU A 16 6.03 1.67 6.66
C LEU A 16 6.80 0.51 6.02
N TRP A 17 6.12 -0.36 5.28
CA TRP A 17 6.69 -1.59 4.74
C TRP A 17 7.14 -1.47 3.28
N LEU A 18 6.43 -0.68 2.48
CA LEU A 18 6.69 -0.53 1.06
C LEU A 18 7.31 0.83 0.71
N GLY A 19 7.46 1.74 1.67
CA GLY A 19 7.87 3.11 1.39
C GLY A 19 9.23 3.21 0.70
N ASP A 20 10.20 2.40 1.12
CA ASP A 20 11.52 2.34 0.47
C ASP A 20 11.42 1.88 -1.00
N VAL A 21 10.49 0.98 -1.32
CA VAL A 21 10.25 0.49 -2.70
C VAL A 21 9.57 1.57 -3.53
N LEU A 22 8.61 2.28 -2.95
CA LEU A 22 7.90 3.38 -3.62
C LEU A 22 8.84 4.56 -3.90
N THR A 23 9.73 4.92 -2.97
CA THR A 23 10.79 5.91 -3.21
C THR A 23 11.73 5.46 -4.32
N MET A 24 12.13 4.19 -4.35
CA MET A 24 12.96 3.67 -5.45
C MET A 24 12.23 3.77 -6.82
N TYR A 25 10.92 3.48 -6.86
CA TYR A 25 10.12 3.63 -8.08
C TYR A 25 10.10 5.08 -8.56
N GLU A 26 9.89 6.03 -7.65
CA GLU A 26 9.95 7.45 -7.95
C GLU A 26 11.32 7.86 -8.52
N GLU A 27 12.42 7.45 -7.88
CA GLU A 27 13.78 7.73 -8.32
C GLU A 27 14.11 7.14 -9.71
N GLU A 28 13.52 5.99 -10.05
CA GLU A 28 13.66 5.33 -11.35
C GLU A 28 12.69 5.89 -12.42
N GLY A 29 11.83 6.85 -12.06
CA GLY A 29 10.82 7.43 -12.96
C GLY A 29 9.64 6.49 -13.24
N VAL A 30 9.45 5.46 -12.41
CA VAL A 30 8.25 4.62 -12.40
C VAL A 30 7.13 5.41 -11.72
N PRO A 31 5.91 5.51 -12.30
CA PRO A 31 4.85 6.31 -11.69
C PRO A 31 4.40 5.72 -10.35
N VAL A 32 4.34 6.54 -9.31
CA VAL A 32 3.81 6.19 -7.97
C VAL A 32 2.41 6.78 -7.81
N ASN A 33 1.44 6.21 -8.52
CA ASN A 33 0.03 6.63 -8.49
C ASN A 33 -0.85 5.59 -7.79
N GLU A 34 -2.13 5.93 -7.58
CA GLU A 34 -3.10 5.08 -6.86
C GLU A 34 -3.13 3.65 -7.40
N ASP A 35 -3.32 3.49 -8.71
CA ASP A 35 -3.45 2.20 -9.39
C ASP A 35 -2.17 1.36 -9.25
N ASN A 36 -0.99 1.95 -9.40
CA ASN A 36 0.28 1.23 -9.33
C ASN A 36 0.61 0.78 -7.90
N ILE A 37 0.25 1.57 -6.89
CA ILE A 37 0.45 1.21 -5.48
C ILE A 37 -0.50 0.06 -5.11
N GLU A 38 -1.76 0.13 -5.53
CA GLU A 38 -2.74 -0.93 -5.32
C GLU A 38 -2.28 -2.23 -6.00
N GLU A 39 -1.83 -2.17 -7.26
CA GLU A 39 -1.30 -3.33 -7.99
C GLU A 39 -0.07 -3.94 -7.29
N LEU A 40 0.84 -3.12 -6.75
CA LEU A 40 1.99 -3.61 -5.99
C LEU A 40 1.54 -4.37 -4.74
N VAL A 41 0.58 -3.83 -3.98
CA VAL A 41 0.04 -4.46 -2.77
C VAL A 41 -0.65 -5.78 -3.13
N GLU A 42 -1.48 -5.79 -4.17
CA GLU A 42 -2.17 -7.01 -4.64
C GLU A 42 -1.18 -8.10 -5.06
N ASN A 43 -0.13 -7.76 -5.84
CA ASN A 43 0.88 -8.72 -6.27
C ASN A 43 1.64 -9.37 -5.09
N ILE A 44 1.97 -8.57 -4.05
CA ILE A 44 2.60 -9.09 -2.83
C ILE A 44 1.65 -10.04 -2.12
N LEU A 45 0.38 -9.66 -1.98
CA LEU A 45 -0.64 -10.49 -1.31
C LEU A 45 -0.89 -11.80 -2.06
N GLU A 46 -1.00 -11.77 -3.38
CA GLU A 46 -1.16 -12.98 -4.18
C GLU A 46 0.02 -13.93 -3.98
N THR A 47 1.23 -13.38 -3.92
CA THR A 47 2.45 -14.16 -3.68
C THR A 47 2.45 -14.79 -2.28
N GLU A 48 2.25 -13.99 -1.24
CA GLU A 48 2.31 -14.39 0.17
C GLU A 48 1.12 -15.27 0.60
N LEU A 49 -0.07 -15.01 0.05
CA LEU A 49 -1.32 -15.69 0.42
C LEU A 49 -1.72 -16.79 -0.56
N SER A 50 -0.92 -17.07 -1.59
CA SER A 50 -1.17 -18.12 -2.58
C SER A 50 -1.47 -19.50 -1.97
N THR A 51 -0.94 -19.78 -0.79
CA THR A 51 -1.12 -21.05 -0.07
C THR A 51 -2.20 -21.01 1.00
N LEU A 52 -2.86 -19.87 1.19
CA LEU A 52 -3.84 -19.67 2.25
C LEU A 52 -5.21 -20.24 1.83
N GLU A 53 -5.52 -21.45 2.27
CA GLU A 53 -6.78 -22.14 1.91
C GLU A 53 -8.01 -21.62 2.67
N SER A 54 -7.83 -20.82 3.74
CA SER A 54 -8.92 -20.35 4.60
C SER A 54 -9.60 -19.08 4.07
N GLY A 55 -10.81 -19.24 3.51
CA GLY A 55 -11.64 -18.13 3.07
C GLY A 55 -11.95 -17.11 4.18
N PHE A 56 -12.12 -17.56 5.43
CA PHE A 56 -12.36 -16.65 6.56
C PHE A 56 -11.18 -15.69 6.81
N VAL A 57 -9.94 -16.19 6.77
CA VAL A 57 -8.77 -15.33 6.98
C VAL A 57 -8.60 -14.39 5.80
N ARG A 58 -8.87 -14.86 4.57
CA ARG A 58 -8.87 -14.03 3.37
C ARG A 58 -9.88 -12.88 3.46
N ASP A 59 -11.09 -13.15 3.94
CA ASP A 59 -12.12 -12.11 4.11
C ASP A 59 -11.69 -11.05 5.14
N ILE A 60 -11.10 -11.46 6.27
CA ILE A 60 -10.57 -10.52 7.27
C ILE A 60 -9.46 -9.64 6.67
N LEU A 61 -8.56 -10.23 5.89
CA LEU A 61 -7.49 -9.48 5.21
C LEU A 61 -8.08 -8.50 4.19
N ASN A 62 -9.01 -8.95 3.35
CA ASN A 62 -9.68 -8.10 2.37
C ASN A 62 -10.40 -6.91 3.03
N CYS A 63 -11.01 -7.10 4.20
CA CYS A 63 -11.60 -6.00 4.97
C CYS A 63 -10.53 -4.95 5.35
N SER A 64 -9.37 -5.37 5.85
CA SER A 64 -8.28 -4.43 6.17
C SER A 64 -7.68 -3.77 4.93
N LEU A 65 -7.54 -4.51 3.83
CA LEU A 65 -6.99 -3.98 2.58
C LEU A 65 -7.92 -2.94 1.95
N GLY A 66 -9.24 -3.14 2.04
CA GLY A 66 -10.23 -2.18 1.55
C GLY A 66 -10.26 -0.85 2.32
N GLU A 67 -9.58 -0.74 3.46
CA GLU A 67 -9.46 0.50 4.22
C GLU A 67 -8.21 1.32 3.84
N ILE A 68 -7.30 0.79 3.00
CA ILE A 68 -6.10 1.51 2.57
C ILE A 68 -6.51 2.72 1.72
N ASP A 69 -5.99 3.90 2.06
CA ASP A 69 -6.18 5.13 1.28
C ASP A 69 -5.03 5.28 0.27
N TYR A 70 -5.13 4.61 -0.89
CA TYR A 70 -4.12 4.67 -1.96
C TYR A 70 -3.92 6.09 -2.51
N ARG A 71 -4.95 6.92 -2.44
CA ARG A 71 -4.89 8.32 -2.83
C ARG A 71 -4.02 9.15 -1.89
N GLU A 72 -4.13 8.93 -0.58
CA GLU A 72 -3.25 9.57 0.39
C GLU A 72 -1.78 9.18 0.16
N LEU A 73 -1.52 7.91 -0.16
CA LEU A 73 -0.16 7.42 -0.50
C LEU A 73 0.36 8.11 -1.76
N ALA A 74 -0.38 8.09 -2.86
CA ALA A 74 0.04 8.73 -4.11
C ALA A 74 0.35 10.22 -3.91
N GLN A 75 -0.48 10.95 -3.16
CA GLN A 75 -0.27 12.36 -2.85
C GLN A 75 1.00 12.62 -2.02
N HIS A 76 1.38 11.67 -1.16
CA HIS A 76 2.61 11.79 -0.36
C HIS A 76 3.85 11.79 -1.26
N TYR A 77 3.93 10.85 -2.20
CA TYR A 77 5.06 10.73 -3.12
C TYR A 77 5.05 11.80 -4.21
N GLU A 78 3.89 12.21 -4.73
CA GLU A 78 3.81 13.36 -5.65
C GLU A 78 4.35 14.68 -5.04
N GLN A 79 4.23 14.84 -3.72
CA GLN A 79 4.74 16.03 -3.01
C GLN A 79 6.25 15.97 -2.73
N GLU A 80 6.85 14.78 -2.67
CA GLU A 80 8.31 14.63 -2.53
C GLU A 80 9.05 14.86 -3.86
N ALA A 81 8.43 14.53 -5.00
CA ALA A 81 8.98 14.81 -6.34
C ALA A 81 9.06 16.30 -6.74
N ALA A 82 8.35 17.20 -6.05
CA ALA A 82 8.15 18.61 -6.45
C ALA A 82 9.08 19.61 -5.74
#